data_AF-A0A6N9Q1L8-F1
#
_entry.id   AF-A0A6N9Q1L8-F1
#
_cell.length_a   1.000
_cell.length_b   1.000
_cell.length_c   1.000
_cell.angle_alpha   90.00
_cell.angle_beta   90.00
_cell.angle_gamma   90.00
#
_symmetry.space_group_name_H-M   'P 1'
#
loop_
_entity.id
_entity.type
_entity.pdbx_description
1 polymer ?
#
loop_
_entity_poly.entity_id
_entity_poly.type
_entity_poly.pdbx_seq_one_letter_code
_entity_poly.pdbx_strand_id
1 'polypeptide(L)'
;MDTSFYLFAFAPIFIIIGALLLQPLLDRRADDKDGDKIPPGYEETDEIFIDPISKERKQVYYNSKNGDRYYRIIKKPRNND
;
A
#
# COMPACT_ATOMS: atom_id res chain seq x y z
N MET A 1 29.50 4.14 39.60
CA MET A 1 28.88 3.74 38.32
C MET A 1 28.85 4.98 37.47
N ASP A 2 29.72 5.02 36.47
CA ASP A 2 30.07 6.26 35.78
C ASP A 2 29.09 6.53 34.65
N THR A 3 28.95 7.80 34.28
CA THR A 3 28.06 8.22 33.17
C THR A 3 28.35 7.47 31.87
N SER A 4 29.63 7.18 31.60
CA SER A 4 30.07 6.38 30.46
C SER A 4 29.52 4.94 30.45
N PHE A 5 29.31 4.34 31.63
CA PHE A 5 28.74 3.01 31.75
C PHE A 5 27.26 3.00 31.34
N TYR A 6 26.50 4.01 31.78
CA TYR A 6 25.09 4.16 31.39
C TYR A 6 24.94 4.43 29.90
N LEU A 7 25.80 5.25 29.30
CA LEU A 7 25.79 5.48 27.86
C LEU A 7 26.03 4.18 27.09
N PHE A 8 27.03 3.38 27.47
CA PHE A 8 27.31 2.11 26.80
C PHE A 8 26.19 1.08 26.97
N ALA A 9 25.56 1.01 28.15
CA ALA A 9 24.49 0.06 28.43
C ALA A 9 23.16 0.43 27.74
N PHE A 10 22.79 1.72 27.73
CA PHE A 10 21.46 2.16 27.29
C PHE A 10 21.41 2.73 25.87
N ALA A 11 22.51 3.29 25.33
CA ALA A 11 22.54 3.78 23.95
C ALA A 11 22.12 2.75 22.88
N PRO A 12 22.58 1.48 22.90
CA PRO A 12 22.16 0.51 21.88
C PRO A 12 20.65 0.22 21.95
N ILE A 13 20.07 0.22 23.15
CA ILE A 13 18.63 0.03 23.35
C ILE A 13 17.85 1.18 22.70
N PHE A 14 18.26 2.43 22.93
CA PHE A 14 17.62 3.58 22.31
C PHE A 14 17.75 3.60 20.79
N ILE A 15 18.89 3.15 20.24
CA ILE A 15 19.10 3.02 18.79
C ILE A 15 18.14 1.99 18.19
N ILE A 16 18.00 0.81 18.82
CA ILE A 16 17.10 -0.25 18.34
C ILE A 16 15.64 0.21 18.40
N ILE A 17 15.22 0.83 19.50
CA ILE A 17 13.86 1.38 19.64
C ILE A 17 13.61 2.45 18.59
N GLY A 18 14.55 3.37 18.39
CA GLY A 18 14.45 4.40 17.34
C GLY A 18 14.31 3.80 15.95
N ALA A 19 15.12 2.80 15.61
CA ALA A 19 15.05 2.11 14.33
C ALA A 19 13.69 1.43 14.09
N LEU A 20 13.15 0.73 15.09
CA LEU A 20 11.83 0.08 15.02
C LEU A 20 10.70 1.10 14.82
N LEU A 21 10.77 2.26 15.49
CA LEU A 21 9.78 3.33 15.34
C LEU A 21 9.86 4.04 13.98
N LEU A 22 11.04 4.08 13.36
CA LEU A 22 11.26 4.66 12.03
C LEU A 22 10.81 3.75 10.88
N GLN A 23 10.73 2.42 11.09
CA GLN A 23 10.30 1.48 10.05
C GLN A 23 8.94 1.82 9.42
N PRO A 24 7.84 2.06 10.17
CA PRO A 24 6.53 2.33 9.57
C PRO A 24 6.46 3.67 8.82
N LEU A 25 7.35 4.62 9.11
CA LEU A 25 7.44 5.89 8.36
C LEU A 25 8.18 5.72 7.03
N LEU A 26 9.15 4.81 6.98
CA LEU A 26 9.89 4.48 5.75
C LEU A 26 9.18 3.43 4.89
N ASP A 27 8.21 2.72 5.45
CA ASP A 27 7.46 1.70 4.73
C ASP A 27 6.49 2.34 3.73
N ARG A 28 7.04 2.70 2.57
CA ARG A 28 6.32 3.23 1.40
C ARG A 28 5.31 2.25 0.81
N ARG A 29 5.25 1.01 1.29
CA ARG A 29 4.23 0.03 0.88
C ARG A 29 2.85 0.36 1.46
N ALA A 30 2.77 1.23 2.48
CA ALA A 30 1.52 1.69 3.07
C ALA A 30 0.89 2.89 2.34
N ASP A 31 1.58 3.50 1.36
CA ASP A 31 0.96 4.48 0.47
C ASP A 31 0.17 3.72 -0.62
N ASP A 32 -0.91 3.04 -0.22
CA ASP A 32 -1.99 2.49 -1.07
C ASP A 32 -2.76 3.61 -1.81
N LYS A 33 -2.17 4.80 -1.96
CA LYS A 33 -2.71 5.94 -2.69
C LYS A 33 -2.57 5.80 -4.21
N ASP A 34 -1.87 4.77 -4.68
CA ASP A 34 -1.75 4.43 -6.11
C ASP A 34 -3.09 4.05 -6.77
N GLY A 35 -4.15 3.85 -5.99
CA GLY A 35 -5.46 3.44 -6.47
C GLY A 35 -6.39 4.56 -6.97
N ASP A 36 -6.01 5.84 -6.91
CA ASP A 36 -7.00 6.91 -7.15
C ASP A 36 -6.93 7.58 -8.53
N LYS A 37 -5.82 7.41 -9.27
CA LYS A 37 -5.68 7.99 -10.61
C LYS A 37 -5.44 6.89 -11.64
N ILE A 38 -6.41 6.73 -12.53
CA ILE A 38 -6.30 5.87 -13.71
C ILE A 38 -5.19 6.45 -14.59
N PRO A 39 -4.18 5.66 -15.00
CA PRO A 39 -3.14 6.16 -15.89
C PRO A 39 -3.72 6.56 -17.26
N PRO A 40 -3.14 7.55 -17.95
CA PRO A 40 -3.65 8.00 -19.24
C PRO A 40 -3.55 6.89 -20.30
N GLY A 41 -4.58 6.77 -21.14
CA GLY A 41 -4.64 5.76 -22.21
C GLY A 41 -5.21 4.41 -21.78
N TYR A 42 -5.70 4.29 -20.55
CA TYR A 42 -6.49 3.17 -20.09
C TYR A 42 -7.98 3.46 -20.24
N GLU A 43 -8.71 2.53 -20.86
CA GLU A 43 -10.15 2.56 -21.08
C GLU A 43 -10.85 1.60 -20.10
N GLU A 44 -11.99 2.01 -19.57
CA GLU A 44 -12.80 1.17 -18.67
C GLU A 44 -13.42 0.02 -19.45
N THR A 45 -13.34 -1.20 -18.91
CA THR A 45 -13.98 -2.38 -19.50
C THR A 45 -15.18 -2.81 -18.66
N ASP A 46 -16.08 -3.62 -19.22
CA ASP A 46 -17.19 -4.21 -18.46
C ASP A 46 -16.74 -5.38 -17.56
N GLU A 47 -15.43 -5.63 -17.45
CA GLU A 47 -14.87 -6.73 -16.67
C GLU A 47 -14.67 -6.32 -15.20
N ILE A 48 -15.24 -7.11 -14.28
CA ILE A 48 -14.99 -7.00 -12.84
C ILE A 48 -14.23 -8.23 -12.38
N PHE A 49 -13.00 -8.01 -11.88
CA PHE A 49 -12.22 -9.05 -11.24
C PHE A 49 -12.59 -9.15 -9.75
N ILE A 50 -12.79 -10.36 -9.25
CA ILE A 50 -13.07 -10.61 -7.83
C ILE A 50 -11.96 -11.47 -7.29
N ASP A 51 -11.22 -10.95 -6.31
CA ASP A 51 -10.16 -11.71 -5.65
C ASP A 51 -10.76 -12.89 -4.87
N PRO A 52 -10.35 -14.14 -5.12
CA PRO A 52 -10.92 -15.31 -4.46
C PRO A 52 -10.64 -15.33 -2.95
N ILE A 53 -9.54 -14.70 -2.50
CA ILE A 53 -9.04 -14.71 -1.13
C ILE A 53 -9.62 -13.52 -0.36
N SER A 54 -9.43 -12.28 -0.86
CA SER A 54 -9.86 -11.06 -0.14
C SER A 54 -11.32 -10.68 -0.41
N LYS A 55 -11.96 -11.28 -1.42
CA LYS A 55 -13.29 -10.90 -1.94
C LYS A 55 -13.37 -9.45 -2.42
N GLU A 56 -12.23 -8.79 -2.62
CA GLU A 56 -12.19 -7.44 -3.18
C GLU A 56 -12.60 -7.46 -4.65
N ARG A 57 -13.46 -6.52 -5.01
CA ARG A 57 -13.84 -6.27 -6.39
C ARG A 57 -12.90 -5.24 -6.99
N LYS A 58 -12.37 -5.55 -8.17
CA LYS A 58 -11.44 -4.70 -8.92
C LYS A 58 -12.02 -4.42 -10.30
N GLN A 59 -12.20 -3.14 -10.62
CA GLN A 59 -12.55 -2.67 -11.96
C GLN A 59 -11.33 -2.85 -12.87
N VAL A 60 -11.53 -3.48 -14.02
CA VAL A 60 -10.47 -3.69 -15.01
C VAL A 60 -10.48 -2.52 -16.00
N TYR A 61 -9.28 -2.05 -16.32
CA TYR A 61 -9.04 -1.07 -17.36
C TYR A 61 -8.05 -1.65 -18.37
N TYR A 62 -8.25 -1.38 -19.66
CA TYR A 62 -7.44 -1.91 -20.75
C TYR A 62 -6.77 -0.78 -21.53
N ASN A 63 -5.49 -0.95 -21.85
CA ASN A 63 -4.76 -0.04 -22.73
C ASN A 63 -4.57 -0.67 -24.11
N SER A 64 -5.27 -0.13 -25.11
CA SER A 64 -5.25 -0.64 -26.49
C SER A 64 -3.90 -0.48 -27.19
N LYS A 65 -3.02 0.42 -26.72
CA LYS A 65 -1.73 0.69 -27.37
C LYS A 65 -0.67 -0.36 -27.07
N ASN A 66 -0.70 -0.96 -25.88
CA ASN A 66 0.32 -1.91 -25.43
C ASN A 66 -0.27 -3.26 -24.97
N GLY A 67 -1.58 -3.38 -24.81
CA GLY A 67 -2.25 -4.59 -24.35
C GLY A 67 -2.26 -4.76 -22.82
N ASP A 68 -1.81 -3.74 -22.07
CA ASP A 68 -1.73 -3.81 -20.61
C ASP A 68 -3.10 -3.71 -19.96
N ARG A 69 -3.19 -4.28 -18.74
CA ARG A 69 -4.37 -4.24 -17.88
C ARG A 69 -4.03 -3.59 -16.55
N TYR A 70 -4.87 -2.66 -16.13
CA TYR A 70 -4.78 -2.00 -14.83
C TYR A 70 -6.00 -2.37 -13.99
N TYR A 71 -5.77 -2.69 -12.71
CA TYR A 71 -6.82 -3.15 -11.79
C TYR A 71 -6.99 -2.11 -10.69
N ARG A 72 -8.20 -1.54 -10.58
CA ARG A 72 -8.53 -0.56 -9.53
C ARG A 72 -9.50 -1.18 -8.54
N ILE A 73 -9.17 -1.15 -7.25
CA ILE A 73 -10.10 -1.59 -6.20
C ILE A 73 -11.31 -0.64 -6.20
N ILE A 74 -12.50 -1.19 -6.42
CA ILE A 74 -13.73 -0.43 -6.26
C ILE A 74 -14.11 -0.41 -4.78
N LYS A 75 -13.83 0.71 -4.10
CA LYS A 75 -14.39 0.96 -2.77
C LYS A 75 -15.91 1.11 -2.91
N LYS A 76 -16.67 0.11 -2.49
CA LYS A 76 -18.14 0.07 -2.63
C LYS A 76 -18.78 1.33 -2.01
N PRO A 77 -19.77 1.95 -2.67
CA PRO A 77 -21.06 2.09 -1.99
C PRO A 77 -22.19 1.71 -2.94
N ARG A 78 -22.94 0.66 -2.61
CA ARG A 78 -24.36 0.57 -2.96
C ARG A 78 -25.02 -0.49 -2.09
N ASN A 79 -25.80 0.03 -1.15
CA ASN A 79 -26.97 -0.62 -0.58
C ASN A 79 -28.12 -0.51 -1.61
N ASN A 80 -29.17 -1.32 -1.45
CA ASN A 80 -30.05 -1.88 -2.48
C ASN A 80 -29.33 -3.11 -3.07
N ASP A 81 -29.64 -4.33 -2.63
CA ASP A 81 -30.99 -4.91 -2.57
C ASP A 81 -31.22 -5.75 -1.30
#